data_AF-A0A1G2ER00-F1
#
_entry.id   AF-A0A1G2ER00-F1
#
_cell.length_a   1.000
_cell.length_b   1.000
_cell.length_c   1.000
_cell.angle_alpha   90.00
_cell.angle_beta   90.00
_cell.angle_gamma   90.00
#
_symmetry.space_group_name_H-M   'P 1'
#
loop_
_entity.id
_entity.type
_entity.pdbx_description
1 polymer ?
#
loop_
_entity_poly.entity_id
_entity_poly.type
_entity_poly.pdbx_seq_one_letter_code
_entity_poly.pdbx_strand_id
1 'polypeptide(L)'
;MNKFIIPLVVILAALIIGGALAYNSYSKCTVSSGGANIISSADAGNKLIDFVNNNILRGQATASLIDTFEENGVYKVKFDVSGQQAEWRITKDGSFIFPQTIDLAEVEDPADNTGTTVGNFSVSSEEICYEDGKPVVYFFGSESCPHCVWEKPVIRGVASKFEGLIAYHENIDNDADQDIFKKYSTGGIPTLVIGCKYYRVGSGEQSGEETEGKNLAALMCKLTQNQPEEACEGLEDLVNSIN
;
A
#
# COMPACT_ATOMS: atom_id res chain seq x y z
N MET A 1 77.11 37.74 3.89
CA MET A 1 75.65 37.57 3.77
C MET A 1 75.38 36.69 2.57
N ASN A 2 74.85 35.48 2.77
CA ASN A 2 74.79 34.46 1.72
C ASN A 2 73.74 34.88 0.67
N LYS A 3 74.16 35.10 -0.59
CA LYS A 3 73.32 35.66 -1.67
C LYS A 3 72.09 34.80 -1.99
N PHE A 4 72.03 33.59 -1.46
CA PHE A 4 70.91 32.64 -1.60
C PHE A 4 69.86 32.72 -0.49
N ILE A 5 70.08 33.49 0.59
CA ILE A 5 69.11 33.61 1.70
C ILE A 5 67.89 34.43 1.28
N ILE A 6 68.10 35.52 0.53
CA ILE A 6 67.02 36.41 0.10
C ILE A 6 65.99 35.69 -0.80
N PRO A 7 66.37 34.95 -1.86
CA PRO A 7 65.39 34.22 -2.67
C PRO A 7 64.70 33.08 -1.90
N LEU A 8 65.37 32.43 -0.94
CA LEU A 8 64.78 31.37 -0.13
C LEU A 8 63.65 31.89 0.78
N VAL A 9 63.84 33.07 1.37
CA VAL A 9 62.84 33.72 2.24
C VAL A 9 61.61 34.15 1.42
N VAL A 10 61.80 34.62 0.19
CA VAL A 10 60.68 35.00 -0.70
C VAL A 10 59.85 33.78 -1.12
N ILE A 11 60.49 32.65 -1.41
CA ILE A 11 59.80 31.39 -1.74
C ILE A 11 59.01 30.86 -0.54
N LEU A 12 59.59 30.89 0.65
CA LEU A 12 58.90 30.49 1.90
C LEU A 12 57.70 31.38 2.20
N ALA A 13 57.82 32.71 2.03
CA ALA A 13 56.70 33.62 2.22
C ALA A 13 55.57 33.38 1.20
N ALA A 14 55.93 33.13 -0.07
CA ALA A 14 54.94 32.83 -1.12
C ALA A 14 54.21 31.50 -0.87
N LEU A 15 54.89 30.47 -0.35
CA LEU A 15 54.28 29.19 0.03
C LEU A 15 53.33 29.32 1.23
N ILE A 16 53.67 30.15 2.22
CA ILE A 16 52.81 30.40 3.38
C ILE A 16 51.56 31.19 2.97
N ILE A 17 51.70 32.20 2.12
CA ILE A 17 50.57 33.00 1.64
C ILE A 17 49.67 32.16 0.72
N GLY A 18 50.26 31.39 -0.20
CA GLY A 18 49.53 30.46 -1.07
C GLY A 18 48.81 29.37 -0.27
N GLY A 19 49.46 28.81 0.75
CA GLY A 19 48.88 27.83 1.67
C GLY A 19 47.73 28.41 2.49
N ALA A 20 47.85 29.64 2.99
CA ALA A 20 46.78 30.31 3.72
C ALA A 20 45.56 30.63 2.83
N LEU A 21 45.78 31.03 1.58
CA LEU A 21 44.71 31.26 0.60
C LEU A 21 44.02 29.96 0.15
N ALA A 22 44.80 28.89 -0.05
CA ALA A 22 44.26 27.57 -0.35
C ALA A 22 43.48 26.98 0.84
N TYR A 23 43.96 27.16 2.08
CA TYR A 23 43.26 26.74 3.30
C TYR A 23 41.93 27.47 3.47
N ASN A 24 41.88 28.79 3.25
CA ASN A 24 40.66 29.58 3.40
C ASN A 24 39.61 29.27 2.30
N SER A 25 40.07 28.89 1.10
CA SER A 25 39.21 28.37 0.03
C SER A 25 38.75 26.93 0.29
N TYR A 26 39.59 26.08 0.90
CA TYR A 26 39.22 24.71 1.30
C TYR A 26 38.25 24.70 2.49
N SER A 27 38.42 25.62 3.46
CA SER A 27 37.48 25.77 4.59
C SER A 27 36.12 26.37 4.21
N LYS A 28 36.01 26.99 3.02
CA LYS A 28 34.72 27.37 2.40
C LYS A 28 34.00 26.23 1.68
N CYS A 29 34.63 25.06 1.59
CA CYS A 29 33.97 23.77 1.34
C CYS A 29 33.79 23.00 2.66
N THR A 30 33.50 23.69 3.75
CA THR A 30 32.64 23.10 4.76
C THR A 30 31.23 23.21 4.23
N VAL A 31 30.65 22.07 3.88
CA VAL A 31 29.20 21.91 3.80
C VAL A 31 28.65 22.68 5.00
N SER A 32 27.81 23.67 4.73
CA SER A 32 26.90 24.18 5.73
C SER A 32 26.05 22.99 6.14
N SER A 33 26.54 22.20 7.10
CA SER A 33 25.70 21.49 8.03
C SER A 33 25.04 22.59 8.84
N GLY A 34 24.08 23.28 8.23
CA GLY A 34 23.05 23.98 8.96
C GLY A 34 22.53 22.92 9.92
N GLY A 35 22.80 23.10 11.21
CA GLY A 35 22.40 22.13 12.22
C GLY A 35 20.96 21.78 11.93
N ALA A 36 20.69 20.51 11.63
CA ALA A 36 19.33 20.06 11.42
C ALA A 36 18.55 20.58 12.63
N ASN A 37 17.56 21.43 12.40
CA ASN A 37 16.78 22.05 13.47
C ASN A 37 15.88 20.97 14.04
N ILE A 38 16.47 20.04 14.80
CA ILE A 38 15.80 18.87 15.34
C ILE A 38 14.98 19.33 16.53
N ILE A 39 13.66 19.16 16.42
CA ILE A 39 12.72 19.41 17.51
C ILE A 39 12.64 18.17 18.40
N SER A 40 12.17 18.33 19.64
CA SER A 40 11.97 17.19 20.54
C SER A 40 10.81 16.29 20.06
N SER A 41 10.77 15.03 20.50
CA SER A 41 9.66 14.13 20.20
C SER A 41 8.31 14.68 20.70
N ALA A 42 8.30 15.31 21.88
CA ALA A 42 7.10 15.95 22.42
C ALA A 42 6.63 17.14 21.56
N ASP A 43 7.56 17.99 21.11
CA ASP A 43 7.23 19.11 20.22
C ASP A 43 6.73 18.61 18.85
N ALA A 44 7.32 17.53 18.34
CA ALA A 44 6.89 16.91 17.10
C ALA A 44 5.48 16.32 17.21
N GLY A 45 5.18 15.62 18.31
CA GLY A 45 3.84 15.11 18.62
C GLY A 45 2.82 16.24 18.68
N ASN A 46 3.08 17.28 19.47
CA ASN A 46 2.19 18.44 19.58
C ASN A 46 1.98 19.14 18.22
N LYS A 47 3.05 19.38 17.46
CA LYS A 47 2.97 20.01 16.13
C LYS A 47 2.12 19.20 15.15
N LEU A 48 2.24 17.87 15.18
CA LEU A 48 1.41 16.99 14.35
C LEU A 48 -0.06 17.04 14.77
N ILE A 49 -0.35 16.95 16.07
CA ILE A 49 -1.73 17.00 16.60
C ILE A 49 -2.39 18.35 16.29
N ASP A 50 -1.65 19.45 16.42
CA ASP A 50 -2.15 20.78 16.07
C ASP A 50 -2.51 20.85 14.59
N PHE A 51 -1.68 20.27 13.72
CA PHE A 51 -2.00 20.18 12.29
C PHE A 51 -3.24 19.33 12.04
N VAL A 52 -3.37 18.16 12.67
CA VAL A 52 -4.55 17.30 12.55
C VAL A 52 -5.82 18.04 12.97
N ASN A 53 -5.83 18.62 14.16
CA ASN A 53 -7.00 19.31 14.71
C ASN A 53 -7.40 20.53 13.87
N ASN A 54 -6.44 21.38 13.52
CA ASN A 54 -6.72 22.66 12.87
C ASN A 54 -6.94 22.53 11.36
N ASN A 55 -6.23 21.62 10.69
CA ASN A 55 -6.20 21.59 9.23
C ASN A 55 -7.00 20.42 8.64
N ILE A 56 -7.01 19.27 9.32
CA ILE A 56 -7.67 18.04 8.85
C ILE A 56 -9.09 17.95 9.43
N LEU A 57 -9.22 17.91 10.77
CA LEU A 57 -10.51 17.72 11.43
C LEU A 57 -11.38 18.98 11.42
N ARG A 58 -10.78 20.17 11.47
CA ARG A 58 -11.47 21.48 11.38
C ARG A 58 -12.69 21.59 12.32
N GLY A 59 -12.56 21.03 13.52
CA GLY A 59 -13.61 21.04 14.55
C GLY A 59 -14.72 20.00 14.38
N GLN A 60 -14.67 19.12 13.37
CA GLN A 60 -15.62 18.01 13.23
C GLN A 60 -15.38 16.89 14.26
N ALA A 61 -14.13 16.74 14.71
CA ALA A 61 -13.71 15.84 15.76
C ALA A 61 -12.48 16.43 16.48
N THR A 62 -12.00 15.75 17.53
CA THR A 62 -10.78 16.13 18.26
C THR A 62 -9.81 14.96 18.28
N ALA A 63 -8.57 15.23 17.85
CA ALA A 63 -7.44 14.32 17.99
C ALA A 63 -6.72 14.56 19.32
N SER A 64 -6.31 13.48 19.99
CA SER A 64 -5.53 13.55 21.23
C SER A 64 -4.24 12.71 21.13
N LEU A 65 -3.13 13.27 21.62
CA LEU A 65 -1.84 12.60 21.60
C LEU A 65 -1.85 11.39 22.54
N ILE A 66 -1.45 10.22 22.04
CA ILE A 66 -1.23 9.02 22.85
C ILE A 66 0.25 8.90 23.19
N ASP A 67 1.12 8.89 22.18
CA ASP A 67 2.57 8.70 22.36
C ASP A 67 3.37 9.29 21.20
N THR A 68 4.65 9.58 21.42
CA THR A 68 5.60 9.94 20.36
C THR A 68 7.01 9.44 20.67
N PHE A 69 7.57 8.67 19.75
CA PHE A 69 8.91 8.12 19.86
C PHE A 69 9.69 8.20 18.56
N GLU A 70 11.01 8.17 18.67
CA GLU A 70 11.89 8.14 17.50
C GLU A 70 11.93 6.73 16.90
N GLU A 71 11.73 6.64 15.58
CA GLU A 71 11.78 5.41 14.82
C GLU A 71 12.41 5.69 13.44
N ASN A 72 13.48 4.99 13.08
CA ASN A 72 14.09 5.03 11.74
C ASN A 72 14.37 6.43 11.17
N GLY A 73 14.82 7.36 12.04
CA GLY A 73 15.21 8.72 11.62
C GLY A 73 14.06 9.73 11.51
N VAL A 74 12.83 9.34 11.86
CA VAL A 74 11.66 10.21 12.00
C VAL A 74 11.02 10.01 13.38
N TYR A 75 10.05 10.85 13.74
CA TYR A 75 9.20 10.62 14.91
C TYR A 75 7.91 9.94 14.48
N LYS A 76 7.55 8.87 15.17
CA LYS A 76 6.27 8.17 15.05
C LYS A 76 5.34 8.68 16.12
N VAL A 77 4.19 9.20 15.71
CA VAL A 77 3.19 9.84 16.56
C VAL A 77 1.93 8.99 16.55
N LYS A 78 1.56 8.46 17.71
CA LYS A 78 0.31 7.73 17.93
C LYS A 78 -0.72 8.67 18.55
N PHE A 79 -1.93 8.66 18.02
CA PHE A 79 -2.99 9.55 18.48
C PHE A 79 -4.38 8.93 18.32
N ASP A 80 -5.32 9.38 19.15
CA ASP A 80 -6.71 8.95 19.11
C ASP A 80 -7.56 9.99 18.39
N VAL A 81 -8.48 9.55 17.54
CA VAL A 81 -9.58 10.36 17.00
C VAL A 81 -10.88 9.63 17.27
N SER A 82 -11.70 10.16 18.18
CA SER A 82 -13.02 9.59 18.51
C SER A 82 -13.00 8.11 18.89
N GLY A 83 -11.95 7.65 19.58
CA GLY A 83 -11.77 6.25 19.99
C GLY A 83 -11.08 5.34 18.97
N GLN A 84 -10.70 5.87 17.80
CA GLN A 84 -9.89 5.16 16.81
C GLN A 84 -8.43 5.60 16.90
N GLN A 85 -7.52 4.65 17.09
CA GLN A 85 -6.09 4.93 17.10
C GLN A 85 -5.55 5.07 15.68
N ALA A 86 -4.80 6.15 15.44
CA ALA A 86 -4.08 6.41 14.21
C ALA A 86 -2.59 6.62 14.49
N GLU A 87 -1.76 6.37 13.49
CA GLU A 87 -0.30 6.51 13.58
C GLU A 87 0.24 7.22 12.35
N TRP A 88 0.81 8.41 12.54
CA TRP A 88 1.49 9.16 11.48
C TRP A 88 2.95 9.41 11.85
N ARG A 89 3.79 9.70 10.85
CA ARG A 89 5.20 10.05 11.09
C ARG A 89 5.47 11.51 10.74
N ILE A 90 6.45 12.12 11.40
CA ILE A 90 6.90 13.48 11.14
C ILE A 90 8.43 13.54 11.13
N THR A 91 9.02 14.31 10.21
CA THR A 91 10.49 14.49 10.17
C THR A 91 11.01 15.09 11.46
N LYS A 92 12.27 14.83 11.81
CA LYS A 92 12.90 15.32 13.04
C LYS A 92 12.94 16.85 13.16
N ASP A 93 12.84 17.56 12.04
CA ASP A 93 12.74 19.02 12.01
C ASP A 93 11.29 19.54 12.03
N GLY A 94 10.32 18.63 12.02
CA GLY A 94 8.90 18.94 12.02
C GLY A 94 8.38 19.49 10.69
N SER A 95 9.15 19.42 9.59
CA SER A 95 8.80 20.05 8.32
C SER A 95 7.83 19.22 7.47
N PHE A 96 7.86 17.89 7.57
CA PHE A 96 7.04 17.00 6.76
C PHE A 96 6.31 15.97 7.62
N ILE A 97 5.03 15.77 7.32
CA ILE A 97 4.17 14.72 7.90
C ILE A 97 3.93 13.67 6.84
N PHE A 98 4.00 12.40 7.24
CA PHE A 98 3.68 11.21 6.44
C PHE A 98 2.47 10.52 7.07
N PRO A 99 1.25 10.79 6.59
CA PRO A 99 0.03 10.19 7.12
C PRO A 99 -0.06 8.68 6.89
N GLN A 100 0.67 8.18 5.89
CA GLN A 100 0.66 6.78 5.48
C GLN A 100 2.10 6.29 5.41
N THR A 101 2.33 5.09 5.91
CA THR A 101 3.62 4.42 5.98
C THR A 101 3.41 2.95 5.75
N ILE A 102 4.24 2.37 4.89
CA ILE A 102 4.23 0.95 4.60
C ILE A 102 5.36 0.32 5.40
N ASP A 103 5.03 -0.59 6.32
CA ASP A 103 6.05 -1.41 6.97
C ASP A 103 6.47 -2.53 6.02
N LEU A 104 7.66 -2.40 5.43
CA LEU A 104 8.18 -3.40 4.49
C LEU A 104 8.40 -4.77 5.13
N ALA A 105 8.47 -4.87 6.45
CA ALA A 105 8.52 -6.15 7.16
C ALA A 105 7.15 -6.85 7.23
N GLU A 106 6.06 -6.10 7.04
CA GLU A 106 4.68 -6.59 7.03
C GLU A 106 4.09 -6.66 5.61
N VAL A 107 4.86 -6.25 4.59
CA VAL A 107 4.46 -6.43 3.19
C VAL A 107 4.63 -7.90 2.84
N GLU A 108 3.51 -8.63 2.79
CA GLU A 108 3.48 -9.90 2.07
C GLU A 108 3.76 -9.65 0.59
N ASP A 109 4.45 -10.60 -0.05
CA ASP A 109 4.69 -10.52 -1.49
C ASP A 109 3.34 -10.39 -2.21
N PRO A 110 3.17 -9.36 -3.07
CA PRO A 110 1.94 -9.23 -3.83
C PRO A 110 1.75 -10.50 -4.66
N ALA A 111 0.48 -10.89 -4.84
CA ALA A 111 0.15 -12.05 -5.64
C ALA A 111 0.84 -11.96 -7.00
N ASP A 112 1.61 -12.99 -7.31
CA ASP A 112 2.28 -13.08 -8.59
C ASP A 112 1.25 -13.26 -9.71
N ASN A 113 1.62 -12.83 -10.91
CA ASN A 113 0.80 -12.99 -12.10
C ASN A 113 1.52 -13.91 -13.07
N THR A 114 1.07 -15.16 -13.13
CA THR A 114 1.61 -16.18 -14.05
C THR A 114 0.91 -16.19 -15.41
N GLY A 115 -0.12 -15.36 -15.59
CA GLY A 115 -0.91 -15.27 -16.81
C GLY A 115 -2.34 -14.80 -16.57
N THR A 116 -3.16 -14.87 -17.62
CA THR A 116 -4.58 -14.51 -17.55
C THR A 116 -5.48 -15.68 -17.95
N THR A 117 -6.72 -15.65 -17.48
CA THR A 117 -7.78 -16.61 -17.81
C THR A 117 -9.09 -15.88 -18.14
N VAL A 118 -10.20 -16.64 -18.20
CA VAL A 118 -11.55 -16.15 -18.50
C VAL A 118 -11.90 -14.88 -17.69
N GLY A 119 -12.64 -13.97 -18.31
CA GLY A 119 -13.01 -12.70 -17.68
C GLY A 119 -11.85 -11.75 -17.37
N ASN A 120 -10.68 -11.94 -18.01
CA ASN A 120 -9.44 -11.20 -17.72
C ASN A 120 -8.97 -11.32 -16.26
N PHE A 121 -9.29 -12.44 -15.61
CA PHE A 121 -8.70 -12.76 -14.31
C PHE A 121 -7.22 -13.08 -14.47
N SER A 122 -6.40 -12.55 -13.58
CA SER A 122 -5.01 -12.93 -13.40
C SER A 122 -4.94 -14.27 -12.67
N VAL A 123 -3.93 -15.08 -13.01
CA VAL A 123 -3.66 -16.36 -12.36
C VAL A 123 -2.43 -16.20 -11.47
N SER A 124 -2.53 -16.59 -10.20
CA SER A 124 -1.42 -16.63 -9.26
C SER A 124 -0.80 -18.03 -9.16
N SER A 125 0.43 -18.09 -8.63
CA SER A 125 1.10 -19.36 -8.30
C SER A 125 0.52 -20.05 -7.07
N GLU A 126 -0.32 -19.36 -6.30
CA GLU A 126 -0.94 -19.86 -5.07
C GLU A 126 -1.76 -21.13 -5.31
N GLU A 127 -1.89 -21.96 -4.27
CA GLU A 127 -2.85 -23.06 -4.28
C GLU A 127 -4.27 -22.53 -4.01
N ILE A 128 -5.27 -23.36 -4.29
CA ILE A 128 -6.66 -23.01 -3.96
C ILE A 128 -6.76 -22.85 -2.43
N CYS A 129 -7.18 -21.68 -1.96
CA CYS A 129 -7.40 -21.46 -0.53
C CYS A 129 -8.80 -21.88 -0.11
N TYR A 130 -8.90 -22.37 1.13
CA TYR A 130 -10.12 -22.94 1.70
C TYR A 130 -10.42 -22.37 3.09
N GLU A 131 -11.69 -22.18 3.39
CA GLU A 131 -12.23 -21.88 4.71
C GLU A 131 -13.26 -22.95 5.06
N ASP A 132 -13.08 -23.64 6.19
CA ASP A 132 -13.94 -24.74 6.63
C ASP A 132 -14.20 -25.81 5.53
N GLY A 133 -13.15 -26.09 4.74
CA GLY A 133 -13.18 -27.07 3.66
C GLY A 133 -13.85 -26.58 2.36
N LYS A 134 -14.23 -25.30 2.27
CA LYS A 134 -14.85 -24.69 1.09
C LYS A 134 -13.89 -23.72 0.42
N PRO A 135 -13.74 -23.74 -0.92
CA PRO A 135 -12.94 -22.73 -1.61
C PRO A 135 -13.50 -21.33 -1.33
N VAL A 136 -12.60 -20.37 -1.11
CA VAL A 136 -12.97 -19.01 -0.68
C VAL A 136 -13.15 -18.08 -1.87
N VAL A 137 -14.13 -17.19 -1.82
CA VAL A 137 -14.38 -16.15 -2.82
C VAL A 137 -14.53 -14.81 -2.10
N TYR A 138 -13.69 -13.84 -2.44
CA TYR A 138 -13.74 -12.50 -1.90
C TYR A 138 -14.19 -11.49 -2.96
N PHE A 139 -15.03 -10.56 -2.54
CA PHE A 139 -15.38 -9.36 -3.31
C PHE A 139 -15.14 -8.11 -2.45
N PHE A 140 -14.22 -7.27 -2.89
CA PHE A 140 -13.88 -5.99 -2.25
C PHE A 140 -14.44 -4.83 -3.04
N GLY A 141 -15.11 -3.88 -2.37
CA GLY A 141 -15.68 -2.71 -3.02
C GLY A 141 -16.16 -1.62 -2.07
N SER A 142 -16.83 -0.62 -2.65
CA SER A 142 -17.46 0.49 -1.93
C SER A 142 -18.82 0.79 -2.54
N GLU A 143 -19.80 1.19 -1.71
CA GLU A 143 -21.10 1.68 -2.19
C GLU A 143 -20.96 2.99 -2.98
N SER A 144 -19.85 3.72 -2.81
CA SER A 144 -19.56 4.97 -3.52
C SER A 144 -18.84 4.79 -4.86
N CYS A 145 -18.48 3.56 -5.22
CA CYS A 145 -17.73 3.21 -6.43
C CYS A 145 -18.67 2.68 -7.53
N PRO A 146 -18.84 3.38 -8.68
CA PRO A 146 -19.79 2.96 -9.72
C PRO A 146 -19.57 1.54 -10.26
N HIS A 147 -18.31 1.17 -10.53
CA HIS A 147 -17.96 -0.18 -11.00
C HIS A 147 -18.23 -1.27 -9.95
N CYS A 148 -18.11 -0.92 -8.67
CA CYS A 148 -18.43 -1.81 -7.55
C CYS A 148 -19.93 -2.02 -7.44
N VAL A 149 -20.72 -0.96 -7.58
CA VAL A 149 -22.20 -1.01 -7.60
C VAL A 149 -22.70 -1.86 -8.78
N TRP A 150 -22.02 -1.80 -9.92
CA TRP A 150 -22.34 -2.65 -11.08
C TRP A 150 -21.98 -4.13 -10.85
N GLU A 151 -20.78 -4.41 -10.34
CA GLU A 151 -20.27 -5.78 -10.16
C GLU A 151 -21.01 -6.54 -9.04
N LYS A 152 -21.33 -5.83 -7.94
CA LYS A 152 -21.93 -6.39 -6.72
C LYS A 152 -23.13 -7.32 -6.97
N PRO A 153 -24.19 -6.91 -7.70
CA PRO A 153 -25.32 -7.80 -7.97
C PRO A 153 -24.94 -9.02 -8.80
N VAL A 154 -23.97 -8.91 -9.72
CA VAL A 154 -23.54 -10.00 -10.59
C VAL A 154 -22.82 -11.07 -9.77
N ILE A 155 -21.77 -10.69 -9.02
CA ILE A 155 -21.01 -11.64 -8.21
C ILE A 155 -21.88 -12.26 -7.12
N ARG A 156 -22.75 -11.49 -6.46
CA ARG A 156 -23.68 -12.01 -5.46
C ARG A 156 -24.66 -13.01 -6.07
N GLY A 157 -25.21 -12.70 -7.24
CA GLY A 157 -26.10 -13.58 -7.98
C GLY A 157 -25.43 -14.91 -8.32
N VAL A 158 -24.19 -14.88 -8.79
CA VAL A 158 -23.42 -16.11 -9.08
C VAL A 158 -23.07 -16.86 -7.80
N ALA A 159 -22.49 -16.20 -6.80
CA ALA A 159 -22.07 -16.80 -5.53
C ALA A 159 -23.23 -17.50 -4.80
N SER A 160 -24.45 -16.95 -4.87
CA SER A 160 -25.64 -17.55 -4.27
C SER A 160 -25.98 -18.93 -4.84
N LYS A 161 -25.62 -19.22 -6.09
CA LYS A 161 -25.83 -20.54 -6.70
C LYS A 161 -24.88 -21.61 -6.13
N PHE A 162 -23.80 -21.19 -5.48
CA PHE A 162 -22.80 -22.06 -4.85
C PHE A 162 -22.92 -22.03 -3.32
N GLU A 163 -24.06 -21.59 -2.78
CA GLU A 163 -24.30 -21.55 -1.34
C GLU A 163 -24.03 -22.94 -0.71
N GLY A 164 -23.25 -22.95 0.37
CA GLY A 164 -22.83 -24.19 1.03
C GLY A 164 -21.62 -24.88 0.40
N LEU A 165 -21.23 -24.53 -0.83
CA LEU A 165 -20.06 -25.09 -1.54
C LEU A 165 -18.86 -24.15 -1.57
N ILE A 166 -19.07 -22.85 -1.44
CA ILE A 166 -18.02 -21.84 -1.29
C ILE A 166 -18.13 -21.10 0.05
N ALA A 167 -17.03 -20.50 0.49
CA ALA A 167 -17.02 -19.47 1.53
C ALA A 167 -16.98 -18.10 0.85
N TYR A 168 -18.09 -17.37 0.84
CA TYR A 168 -18.19 -16.07 0.15
C TYR A 168 -18.09 -14.92 1.14
N HIS A 169 -17.11 -14.05 0.91
CA HIS A 169 -16.84 -12.85 1.69
C HIS A 169 -17.14 -11.60 0.86
N GLU A 170 -18.12 -10.80 1.32
CA GLU A 170 -18.50 -9.53 0.72
C GLU A 170 -17.98 -8.36 1.58
N ASN A 171 -16.89 -7.74 1.13
CA ASN A 171 -16.16 -6.68 1.83
C ASN A 171 -16.49 -5.31 1.21
N ILE A 172 -17.60 -4.71 1.66
CA ILE A 172 -18.08 -3.40 1.22
C ILE A 172 -17.94 -2.39 2.35
N ASP A 173 -17.17 -1.33 2.10
CA ASP A 173 -16.96 -0.21 3.03
C ASP A 173 -16.56 -0.65 4.46
N ASN A 174 -15.73 -1.69 4.56
CA ASN A 174 -15.21 -2.22 5.82
C ASN A 174 -13.76 -2.70 5.70
N ASP A 175 -13.14 -2.99 6.84
CA ASP A 175 -11.73 -3.38 6.97
C ASP A 175 -11.53 -4.90 7.19
N ALA A 176 -12.49 -5.75 6.81
CA ALA A 176 -12.29 -7.20 6.82
C ALA A 176 -11.38 -7.64 5.65
N ASP A 177 -10.66 -8.74 5.86
CA ASP A 177 -9.75 -9.39 4.90
C ASP A 177 -8.74 -8.44 4.21
N GLN A 178 -8.25 -7.45 4.96
CA GLN A 178 -7.35 -6.42 4.43
C GLN A 178 -5.99 -6.95 4.01
N ASP A 179 -5.52 -8.02 4.64
CA ASP A 179 -4.35 -8.80 4.23
C ASP A 179 -4.55 -9.38 2.83
N ILE A 180 -5.71 -10.01 2.58
CA ILE A 180 -6.08 -10.53 1.25
C ILE A 180 -6.19 -9.38 0.25
N PHE A 181 -6.88 -8.30 0.58
CA PHE A 181 -7.02 -7.16 -0.33
C PHE A 181 -5.66 -6.58 -0.74
N LYS A 182 -4.75 -6.38 0.22
CA LYS A 182 -3.39 -5.85 -0.02
C LYS A 182 -2.53 -6.80 -0.84
N LYS A 183 -2.71 -8.12 -0.66
CA LYS A 183 -1.98 -9.13 -1.43
C LYS A 183 -2.37 -9.12 -2.91
N TYR A 184 -3.67 -9.00 -3.22
CA TYR A 184 -4.16 -9.13 -4.60
C TYR A 184 -4.46 -7.80 -5.30
N SER A 185 -4.39 -6.67 -4.59
CA SER A 185 -4.68 -5.33 -5.14
C SER A 185 -3.73 -4.28 -4.60
N THR A 186 -3.35 -3.32 -5.46
CA THR A 186 -2.62 -2.11 -5.08
C THR A 186 -3.57 -0.99 -4.63
N GLY A 187 -4.74 -1.33 -4.08
CA GLY A 187 -5.77 -0.39 -3.65
C GLY A 187 -6.88 -0.11 -4.69
N GLY A 188 -6.91 -0.84 -5.81
CA GLY A 188 -7.99 -0.73 -6.79
C GLY A 188 -9.25 -1.46 -6.35
N ILE A 189 -10.43 -0.86 -6.61
CA ILE A 189 -11.74 -1.48 -6.38
C ILE A 189 -12.62 -1.34 -7.64
N PRO A 190 -13.51 -2.31 -7.94
CA PRO A 190 -13.69 -3.56 -7.20
C PRO A 190 -12.48 -4.50 -7.35
N THR A 191 -12.26 -5.38 -6.39
CA THR A 191 -11.30 -6.49 -6.51
C THR A 191 -12.03 -7.79 -6.22
N LEU A 192 -11.87 -8.78 -7.10
CA LEU A 192 -12.34 -10.13 -6.89
C LEU A 192 -11.15 -11.06 -6.69
N VAL A 193 -11.24 -11.95 -5.71
CA VAL A 193 -10.26 -13.02 -5.48
C VAL A 193 -11.03 -14.32 -5.34
N ILE A 194 -10.76 -15.28 -6.21
CA ILE A 194 -11.51 -16.52 -6.33
C ILE A 194 -10.52 -17.67 -6.10
N GLY A 195 -10.66 -18.31 -4.95
CA GLY A 195 -9.82 -19.40 -4.46
C GLY A 195 -8.36 -19.02 -4.27
N CYS A 196 -8.01 -17.75 -4.07
CA CYS A 196 -6.62 -17.25 -4.00
C CYS A 196 -5.77 -17.48 -5.28
N LYS A 197 -6.33 -18.20 -6.26
CA LYS A 197 -5.72 -18.59 -7.53
C LYS A 197 -6.03 -17.60 -8.64
N TYR A 198 -7.26 -17.09 -8.67
CA TYR A 198 -7.74 -16.22 -9.71
C TYR A 198 -8.11 -14.89 -9.11
N TYR A 199 -7.59 -13.78 -9.64
CA TYR A 199 -7.90 -12.47 -9.11
C TYR A 199 -8.04 -11.42 -10.21
N ARG A 200 -8.87 -10.41 -9.97
CA ARG A 200 -9.05 -9.28 -10.90
C ARG A 200 -9.27 -8.00 -10.13
N VAL A 201 -8.49 -6.97 -10.50
CA VAL A 201 -8.75 -5.59 -10.11
C VAL A 201 -9.57 -4.94 -11.23
N GLY A 202 -10.79 -4.50 -10.92
CA GLY A 202 -11.77 -3.98 -11.85
C GLY A 202 -12.98 -4.90 -12.06
N SER A 203 -14.03 -4.32 -12.66
CA SER A 203 -15.29 -5.02 -12.99
C SER A 203 -15.28 -5.67 -14.37
N GLY A 204 -16.22 -6.59 -14.59
CA GLY A 204 -16.48 -7.23 -15.88
C GLY A 204 -17.37 -6.44 -16.81
N GLU A 205 -17.69 -5.19 -16.46
CA GLU A 205 -18.73 -4.35 -17.06
C GLU A 205 -18.62 -4.24 -18.58
N GLN A 206 -17.40 -4.19 -19.12
CA GLN A 206 -17.15 -4.08 -20.55
C GLN A 206 -17.68 -5.28 -21.35
N SER A 207 -17.80 -6.45 -20.73
CA SER A 207 -18.29 -7.68 -21.36
C SER A 207 -19.81 -7.88 -21.22
N GLY A 208 -20.46 -7.08 -20.39
CA GLY A 208 -21.87 -7.20 -20.04
C GLY A 208 -22.14 -8.23 -18.94
N GLU A 209 -23.29 -8.09 -18.29
CA GLU A 209 -23.69 -8.86 -17.11
C GLU A 209 -23.75 -10.38 -17.36
N GLU A 210 -24.28 -10.81 -18.50
CA GLU A 210 -24.40 -12.23 -18.83
C GLU A 210 -23.03 -12.90 -19.00
N THR A 211 -22.13 -12.25 -19.76
CA THR A 211 -20.79 -12.76 -20.00
C THR A 211 -19.98 -12.79 -18.71
N GLU A 212 -20.07 -11.73 -17.91
CA GLU A 212 -19.39 -11.67 -16.62
C GLU A 212 -19.91 -12.76 -15.67
N GLY A 213 -21.23 -12.94 -15.58
CA GLY A 213 -21.83 -14.01 -14.80
C GLY A 213 -21.34 -15.39 -15.19
N LYS A 214 -21.17 -15.66 -16.50
CA LYS A 214 -20.61 -16.93 -17.01
C LYS A 214 -19.14 -17.11 -16.65
N ASN A 215 -18.33 -16.05 -16.75
CA ASN A 215 -16.91 -16.11 -16.38
C ASN A 215 -16.74 -16.42 -14.88
N LEU A 216 -17.48 -15.72 -14.02
CA LEU A 216 -17.48 -15.93 -12.57
C LEU A 216 -17.97 -17.34 -12.22
N ALA A 217 -19.06 -17.79 -12.84
CA ALA A 217 -19.59 -19.13 -12.62
C ALA A 217 -18.60 -20.21 -13.05
N ALA A 218 -17.92 -20.06 -14.20
CA ALA A 218 -16.91 -21.01 -14.65
C ALA A 218 -15.74 -21.13 -13.67
N LEU A 219 -15.27 -20.02 -13.11
CA LEU A 219 -14.22 -20.03 -12.08
C LEU A 219 -14.70 -20.75 -10.81
N MET A 220 -15.93 -20.50 -10.35
CA MET A 220 -16.52 -21.20 -9.21
C MET A 220 -16.76 -22.70 -9.48
N CYS A 221 -17.17 -23.07 -10.69
CA CYS A 221 -17.28 -24.47 -11.12
C CYS A 221 -15.93 -25.17 -11.10
N LYS A 222 -14.87 -24.52 -11.57
CA LYS A 222 -13.50 -25.06 -11.49
C LYS A 222 -13.10 -25.38 -10.05
N LEU A 223 -13.38 -24.48 -9.12
CA LEU A 223 -13.06 -24.61 -7.69
C LEU A 223 -13.83 -25.74 -6.99
N THR A 224 -15.07 -25.93 -7.39
CA THR A 224 -16.02 -26.87 -6.78
C THR A 224 -16.10 -28.21 -7.49
N GLN A 225 -15.22 -28.45 -8.48
CA GLN A 225 -15.22 -29.66 -9.29
C GLN A 225 -16.57 -29.87 -10.03
N ASN A 226 -17.08 -28.79 -10.62
CA ASN A 226 -18.36 -28.69 -11.34
C ASN A 226 -19.59 -28.96 -10.46
N GLN A 227 -19.60 -28.44 -9.22
CA GLN A 227 -20.75 -28.52 -8.32
C GLN A 227 -21.22 -27.11 -7.89
N PRO A 228 -22.53 -26.85 -7.84
CA PRO A 228 -23.62 -27.76 -8.18
C PRO A 228 -23.79 -27.87 -9.70
N GLU A 229 -24.27 -29.02 -10.17
CA GLU A 229 -24.41 -29.32 -11.61
C GLU A 229 -25.27 -28.26 -12.33
N GLU A 230 -26.39 -27.84 -11.74
CA GLU A 230 -27.28 -26.81 -12.30
C GLU A 230 -26.59 -25.46 -12.55
N ALA A 231 -25.63 -25.08 -11.70
CA ALA A 231 -24.89 -23.82 -11.86
C ALA A 231 -23.75 -23.93 -12.88
N CYS A 232 -23.30 -25.15 -13.17
CA CYS A 232 -22.16 -25.44 -14.03
C CYS A 232 -22.54 -25.97 -15.42
N GLU A 233 -23.82 -26.32 -15.63
CA GLU A 233 -24.35 -26.79 -16.90
C GLU A 233 -24.09 -25.77 -18.02
N GLY A 234 -23.48 -26.23 -19.12
CA GLY A 234 -23.21 -25.40 -20.29
C GLY A 234 -21.99 -24.49 -20.16
N LEU A 235 -21.17 -24.66 -19.11
CA LEU A 235 -19.92 -23.92 -18.90
C LEU A 235 -18.68 -24.78 -19.14
N GLU A 236 -18.82 -26.02 -19.63
CA GLU A 236 -17.74 -27.00 -19.72
C GLU A 236 -16.56 -26.49 -20.56
N ASP A 237 -16.85 -25.86 -21.69
CA ASP A 237 -15.83 -25.29 -22.57
C ASP A 237 -15.05 -24.15 -21.87
N LEU A 238 -15.75 -23.30 -21.12
CA LEU A 238 -15.11 -22.23 -20.35
C LEU A 238 -14.24 -22.84 -19.24
N VAL A 239 -14.78 -23.78 -18.45
CA VAL A 239 -14.06 -24.43 -17.35
C VAL A 239 -12.79 -25.14 -17.84
N ASN A 240 -12.87 -25.79 -19.01
CA ASN A 240 -11.74 -26.48 -19.62
C ASN A 240 -10.67 -25.51 -20.17
N SER A 241 -11.03 -24.26 -20.45
CA SER A 241 -10.09 -23.20 -20.86
C SER A 241 -9.36 -22.52 -19.69
N ILE A 242 -9.76 -22.81 -18.45
CA ILE A 242 -9.15 -22.25 -17.25
C ILE A 242 -7.89 -23.05 -16.89
N ASN A 243 -6.76 -22.32 -16.89
CA ASN A 243 -5.43 -22.81 -16.55
C ASN A 243 -5.21 -22.89 -15.03
#